data_AF-A0A349ENY0-F1
#
_entry.id   AF-A0A349ENY0-F1
#
_cell.length_a   1.000
_cell.length_b   1.000
_cell.length_c   1.000
_cell.angle_alpha   90.00
_cell.angle_beta   90.00
_cell.angle_gamma   90.00
#
_symmetry.space_group_name_H-M   'P 1'
#
loop_
_entity.id
_entity.type
_entity.pdbx_description
1 polymer ?
#
loop_
_entity_poly.entity_id
_entity_poly.type
_entity_poly.pdbx_seq_one_letter_code
_entity_poly.pdbx_strand_id
1 'polypeptide(L)'
;MCGEIHLTPHSVEYSLPFQGDIDRLPERDILSLTTMCGHGMIASNFARKMVDGIREGRLERDQACRYMAKFCVCGVFNTTRALRILETTVKGA
;
A
#
# COMPACT_ATOMS: atom_id res chain seq x y z
N MET A 1 4.93 -25.70 -7.87
CA MET A 1 5.56 -25.20 -9.13
C MET A 1 7.05 -25.48 -9.24
N CYS A 2 8.01 -24.73 -8.66
CA CYS A 2 9.45 -24.96 -8.93
C CYS A 2 9.94 -26.39 -8.59
N GLY A 3 9.53 -26.93 -7.44
CA GLY A 3 9.87 -28.31 -7.04
C GLY A 3 9.21 -29.40 -7.89
N GLU A 4 8.11 -29.11 -8.60
CA GLU A 4 7.41 -30.07 -9.46
C GLU A 4 8.11 -30.23 -10.83
N ILE A 5 8.93 -29.25 -11.22
CA ILE A 5 9.66 -29.23 -12.49
C ILE A 5 11.18 -29.30 -12.31
N HIS A 6 11.65 -29.71 -11.13
CA HIS A 6 13.07 -29.83 -10.79
C HIS A 6 13.88 -28.54 -10.96
N LEU A 7 13.23 -27.38 -10.83
CA LEU A 7 13.91 -26.09 -10.78
C LEU A 7 14.16 -25.67 -9.33
N THR A 8 15.37 -25.17 -9.08
CA THR A 8 15.71 -24.55 -7.80
C THR A 8 15.35 -23.05 -7.87
N PRO A 9 14.53 -22.52 -6.94
CA PRO A 9 14.17 -21.11 -6.95
C PRO A 9 15.42 -20.22 -6.84
N HIS A 10 15.54 -19.25 -7.74
CA HIS A 10 16.59 -18.25 -7.63
C HIS A 10 16.31 -17.30 -6.45
N SER A 11 17.33 -16.66 -5.88
CA SER A 11 17.18 -15.76 -4.73
C SER A 11 16.18 -14.61 -4.95
N VAL A 12 16.02 -14.19 -6.22
CA VAL A 12 15.06 -13.17 -6.66
C VAL A 12 13.59 -13.54 -6.42
N GLU A 13 13.28 -14.83 -6.34
CA GLU A 13 11.92 -15.34 -6.13
C GLU A 13 11.51 -15.36 -4.64
N TYR A 14 12.45 -15.10 -3.73
CA TYR A 14 12.16 -15.05 -2.31
C TYR A 14 11.69 -13.65 -1.89
N SER A 15 10.44 -13.55 -1.47
CA SER A 15 9.97 -12.39 -0.71
C SER A 15 10.40 -12.52 0.74
N LEU A 16 11.29 -11.63 1.19
CA LEU A 16 11.72 -11.60 2.59
C LEU A 16 10.62 -11.02 3.49
N PRO A 17 10.49 -11.50 4.74
CA PRO A 17 9.60 -10.88 5.71
C PRO A 17 10.12 -9.49 6.12
N PHE A 18 9.29 -8.73 6.85
CA PHE A 18 9.77 -7.53 7.53
C PHE A 18 10.83 -7.92 8.57
N GLN A 19 11.91 -7.13 8.64
CA GLN A 19 13.01 -7.31 9.58
C GLN A 19 13.29 -5.99 10.32
N GLY A 20 13.78 -6.07 11.56
CA GLY A 20 14.03 -4.93 12.43
C GLY A 20 12.92 -4.67 13.43
N ASP A 21 12.81 -3.42 13.88
CA ASP A 21 11.78 -2.97 14.82
C ASP A 21 10.44 -2.77 14.10
N ILE A 22 9.65 -3.84 14.04
CA ILE A 22 8.36 -3.88 13.33
C ILE A 22 7.28 -3.03 14.02
N ASP A 23 7.45 -2.69 15.29
CA ASP A 23 6.49 -1.87 16.04
C ASP A 23 6.53 -0.40 15.57
N ARG A 24 7.61 0.01 14.88
CA ARG A 24 7.73 1.33 14.25
C ARG A 24 7.09 1.41 12.86
N LEU A 25 6.60 0.29 12.32
CA LEU A 25 5.91 0.30 11.05
C LEU A 25 4.54 0.98 11.18
N PRO A 26 4.06 1.67 10.13
CA PRO A 26 2.68 2.14 10.09
C PRO A 26 1.68 0.98 10.25
N GLU A 27 0.46 1.31 10.66
CA GLU A 27 -0.64 0.36 10.74
C GLU A 27 -0.87 -0.30 9.38
N ARG A 28 -1.35 -1.54 9.41
CA ARG A 28 -1.40 -2.44 8.25
C ARG A 28 -2.02 -1.81 7.00
N ASP A 29 -3.10 -1.06 7.15
CA ASP A 29 -3.79 -0.41 6.03
C ASP A 29 -2.94 0.71 5.42
N ILE A 30 -2.29 1.53 6.26
CA ILE A 30 -1.37 2.58 5.85
C ILE A 30 -0.15 1.97 5.16
N LEU A 31 0.46 0.95 5.78
CA LEU A 31 1.61 0.25 5.22
C LEU A 31 1.27 -0.37 3.86
N SER A 32 0.06 -0.93 3.70
CA SER A 32 -0.40 -1.52 2.45
C SER A 32 -0.56 -0.50 1.32
N LEU A 33 -0.82 0.76 1.65
CA LEU A 33 -0.87 1.86 0.69
C LEU A 33 0.55 2.35 0.33
N THR A 34 1.41 2.61 1.33
CA THR A 34 2.74 3.21 1.10
C THR A 34 3.69 2.27 0.36
N THR A 35 3.63 0.97 0.66
CA THR A 35 4.50 -0.06 0.04
C THR A 35 4.16 -0.38 -1.42
N MET A 36 3.03 0.11 -1.93
CA MET A 36 2.76 0.03 -3.39
C MET A 36 3.71 0.90 -4.20
N CYS A 37 4.32 1.93 -3.60
CA CYS A 37 5.34 2.73 -4.28
C CYS A 37 6.74 2.17 -3.94
N GLY A 38 7.39 1.53 -4.91
CA GLY A 38 8.73 0.97 -4.72
C GLY A 38 9.82 1.99 -4.37
N HIS A 39 9.57 3.29 -4.61
CA HIS A 39 10.50 4.38 -4.31
C HIS A 39 10.19 5.09 -2.98
N GLY A 40 9.16 4.66 -2.24
CA GLY A 40 8.81 5.26 -0.94
C GLY A 40 8.29 6.70 -1.01
N MET A 41 7.81 7.17 -2.17
CA MET A 41 7.36 8.56 -2.36
C MET A 41 6.03 8.89 -1.69
N ILE A 42 5.28 7.87 -1.25
CA ILE A 42 4.03 8.05 -0.52
C ILE A 42 4.33 7.95 0.97
N ALA A 43 4.46 9.10 1.62
CA ALA A 43 4.72 9.16 3.06
C ALA A 43 3.55 8.56 3.86
N SER A 44 3.86 7.85 4.96
CA SER A 44 2.86 7.22 5.84
C SER A 44 1.89 8.24 6.45
N ASN A 45 2.38 9.40 6.89
CA ASN A 45 1.54 10.48 7.41
C ASN A 45 0.59 11.06 6.34
N PHE A 46 1.01 11.08 5.08
CA PHE A 46 0.16 11.52 3.99
C PHE A 46 -0.95 10.51 3.69
N ALA A 47 -0.61 9.21 3.59
CA ALA A 47 -1.60 8.15 3.45
C ALA A 47 -2.61 8.14 4.61
N ARG A 48 -2.14 8.33 5.85
CA ARG A 48 -3.01 8.48 7.04
C ARG A 48 -3.98 9.65 6.88
N LYS A 49 -3.48 10.83 6.51
CA LYS A 49 -4.32 12.02 6.25
C LYS A 49 -5.39 11.75 5.18
N MET A 50 -5.09 10.95 4.16
CA MET A 50 -6.09 10.57 3.15
C MET A 50 -7.18 9.67 3.75
N VAL A 51 -6.79 8.67 4.53
CA VAL A 51 -7.74 7.77 5.22
C VAL A 51 -8.63 8.53 6.20
N ASP A 52 -8.05 9.41 7.02
CA ASP A 52 -8.82 10.20 7.99
C ASP A 52 -9.75 11.20 7.30
N GLY A 53 -9.30 11.80 6.19
CA GLY A 53 -10.17 12.63 5.34
C GLY A 53 -11.41 11.89 4.81
N ILE A 54 -11.28 10.60 4.51
CA ILE A 54 -12.43 9.76 4.10
C ILE A 54 -13.34 9.46 5.29
N ARG A 55 -12.77 9.09 6.44
CA ARG A 55 -13.54 8.81 7.68
C ARG A 55 -14.36 10.01 8.13
N GLU A 56 -13.82 11.21 7.95
CA GLU A 56 -14.49 12.47 8.29
C GLU A 56 -15.47 12.97 7.21
N GLY A 57 -15.62 12.25 6.09
CA GLY A 57 -16.50 12.64 4.99
C GLY A 57 -16.01 13.86 4.19
N ARG A 58 -14.75 14.27 4.36
CA ARG A 58 -14.15 15.42 3.66
C ARG A 58 -13.52 15.06 2.31
N LEU A 59 -13.32 13.77 2.04
CA LEU A 59 -12.62 13.29 0.86
C LEU A 59 -13.25 11.99 0.37
N GLU A 60 -13.53 11.92 -0.93
CA GLU A 60 -14.01 10.68 -1.56
C GLU A 60 -12.88 9.66 -1.73
N ARG A 61 -13.21 8.37 -1.61
CA ARG A 61 -12.22 7.26 -1.69
C ARG A 61 -11.44 7.29 -3.01
N ASP A 62 -12.13 7.48 -4.13
CA ASP A 62 -11.49 7.56 -5.45
C ASP A 62 -10.55 8.77 -5.57
N GLN A 63 -10.93 9.91 -4.99
CA GLN A 63 -10.08 11.11 -4.96
C GLN A 63 -8.81 10.88 -4.15
N ALA A 64 -8.92 10.24 -2.98
CA ALA A 64 -7.77 9.86 -2.16
C ALA A 64 -6.78 8.96 -2.92
N CYS A 65 -7.28 7.96 -3.65
CA CYS A 65 -6.46 7.10 -4.51
C CYS A 65 -5.68 7.91 -5.56
N ARG A 66 -6.36 8.82 -6.27
CA ARG A 66 -5.74 9.67 -7.30
C ARG A 66 -4.71 10.62 -6.70
N TYR A 67 -4.95 11.17 -5.52
CA TYR A 67 -4.00 12.05 -4.83
C TYR A 67 -2.74 11.30 -4.38
N MET A 68 -2.88 10.09 -3.85
CA MET A 68 -1.73 9.24 -3.52
C MET A 68 -0.91 8.88 -4.76
N ALA A 69 -1.57 8.57 -5.88
CA ALA A 69 -0.90 8.21 -7.12
C ALA A 69 -0.01 9.34 -7.69
N LYS A 70 -0.36 10.62 -7.47
CA LYS A 70 0.44 11.78 -7.94
C LYS A 70 1.87 11.80 -7.42
N PHE A 71 2.11 11.24 -6.23
CA PHE A 71 3.45 11.16 -5.66
C PHE A 71 4.26 9.98 -6.19
N CYS A 72 3.60 9.00 -6.81
CA CYS A 72 4.27 7.87 -7.44
C CYS A 72 4.76 8.24 -8.85
N VAL A 73 5.95 8.85 -8.93
CA VAL A 73 6.55 9.32 -10.20
C VAL A 73 6.76 8.22 -11.25
N CYS A 74 6.92 6.97 -10.82
CA CYS A 74 7.10 5.80 -11.70
C CYS A 74 5.79 5.13 -12.15
N GLY A 75 4.62 5.60 -11.66
CA GLY A 75 3.31 5.10 -12.08
C GLY A 75 2.90 3.71 -11.58
N VAL A 76 3.71 3.01 -10.77
CA VAL A 76 3.39 1.65 -10.29
C VAL A 76 2.31 1.58 -9.21
N PHE A 77 1.96 2.72 -8.59
CA PHE A 77 0.92 2.77 -7.56
C PHE A 77 -0.44 2.40 -8.16
N ASN A 78 -0.98 1.27 -7.71
CA ASN A 78 -2.22 0.72 -8.23
C ASN A 78 -3.44 1.35 -7.52
N THR A 79 -4.11 2.28 -8.19
CA THR A 79 -5.30 2.98 -7.67
C THR A 79 -6.50 2.06 -7.45
N THR A 80 -6.68 1.04 -8.28
CA THR A 80 -7.74 0.03 -8.12
C THR A 80 -7.53 -0.80 -6.85
N ARG A 81 -6.29 -1.20 -6.57
CA ARG A 81 -5.93 -1.89 -5.32
C ARG A 81 -6.10 -0.96 -4.12
N ALA A 82 -5.66 0.30 -4.24
CA ALA A 82 -5.81 1.30 -3.20
C ALA A 82 -7.29 1.48 -2.82
N LEU A 83 -8.20 1.56 -3.81
CA LEU A 83 -9.63 1.71 -3.57
C LEU A 83 -10.18 0.55 -2.73
N ARG A 84 -9.86 -0.70 -3.09
CA ARG A 84 -10.27 -1.89 -2.34
C ARG A 84 -9.78 -1.87 -0.89
N ILE A 85 -8.54 -1.41 -0.66
CA ILE A 85 -8.00 -1.25 0.69
C ILE A 85 -8.80 -0.20 1.47
N LEU A 86 -9.13 0.94 0.84
CA LEU A 86 -9.90 2.00 1.49
C LEU A 86 -11.35 1.58 1.78
N GLU A 87 -11.97 0.78 0.92
CA GLU A 87 -13.29 0.19 1.17
C GLU A 87 -13.30 -0.75 2.38
N THR A 88 -12.22 -1.52 2.60
CA THR A 88 -12.11 -2.39 3.78
C THR A 88 -11.70 -1.65 5.05
N THR A 89 -10.86 -0.62 4.91
CA THR A 89 -10.30 0.17 6.03
C THR A 89 -11.31 1.14 6.62
N VAL A 90 -12.20 1.68 5.77
CA VAL A 90 -13.23 2.64 6.15
C VAL A 90 -14.60 1.98 5.95
N LYS A 91 -14.99 1.12 6.88
CA LYS A 91 -16.35 0.55 6.96
C LYS A 91 -17.25 1.49 7.76
N GLY A 92 -18.34 1.94 7.15
CA GLY A 92 -19.31 2.85 7.76
C GLY A 92 -19.02 4.31 7.47
N ALA A 93 -19.70 4.83 6.44
CA ALA A 93 -20.15 6.22 6.36
C ALA A 93 -21.63 6.14 5.97
#